data_AF-A0A817SIU1-F1
#
_entry.id   AF-A0A817SIU1-F1
#
_cell.length_a   1.000
_cell.length_b   1.000
_cell.length_c   1.000
_cell.angle_alpha   90.00
_cell.angle_beta   90.00
_cell.angle_gamma   90.00
#
_symmetry.space_group_name_H-M   'P 1'
#
loop_
_entity.id
_entity.type
_entity.pdbx_description
1 polymer ?
#
loop_
_entity_poly.entity_id
_entity_poly.type
_entity_poly.pdbx_seq_one_letter_code
_entity_poly.pdbx_strand_id
1 'polypeptide(L)'
;MQRLADYFLVVGYDHDEERGGRPCGKIIQRFPDKDWSDCSFNPRVIHFCQPQGWILTAKRELPTFFISILTDLDGLRHYCACLTFHQTLLPATTNILLNKTNDYSDEADDTAFLLPRTQMYAPKCLVLTSKLDCFEAFR
;
A
#
# COMPACT_ATOMS: atom_id res chain seq x y z
N MET A 1 18.87 19.27 -9.87
CA MET A 1 19.89 18.32 -10.41
C MET A 1 19.15 17.25 -11.22
N GLN A 2 19.74 16.69 -12.27
CA GLN A 2 19.15 15.49 -12.89
C GLN A 2 19.46 14.27 -12.02
N ARG A 3 18.42 13.53 -11.65
CA ARG A 3 18.51 12.32 -10.84
C ARG A 3 17.57 11.27 -11.40
N LEU A 4 17.96 10.01 -11.29
CA LEU A 4 17.22 8.89 -11.87
C LEU A 4 15.85 8.69 -11.20
N ALA A 5 15.79 8.86 -9.88
CA ALA A 5 14.58 8.75 -9.08
C ALA A 5 14.53 9.86 -8.03
N ASP A 6 13.32 10.30 -7.73
CA ASP A 6 13.02 11.32 -6.73
C ASP A 6 12.86 10.71 -5.34
N TYR A 7 12.05 9.65 -5.26
CA TYR A 7 11.75 8.95 -4.03
C TYR A 7 11.60 7.44 -4.28
N PHE A 8 11.99 6.65 -3.29
CA PHE A 8 11.66 5.23 -3.18
C PHE A 8 10.84 5.01 -1.91
N LEU A 9 9.71 4.31 -2.00
CA LEU A 9 8.76 4.14 -0.92
C LEU A 9 8.49 2.67 -0.67
N VAL A 10 8.38 2.32 0.60
CA VAL A 10 7.78 1.07 1.07
C VAL A 10 6.41 1.42 1.63
N VAL A 11 5.37 0.96 0.97
CA VAL A 11 3.97 1.22 1.33
C VAL A 11 3.33 -0.11 1.72
N GLY A 12 2.56 -0.14 2.79
CA GLY A 12 1.87 -1.35 3.23
C GLY A 12 0.52 -1.06 3.84
N TYR A 13 -0.25 -2.13 4.04
CA TYR A 13 -1.55 -2.06 4.70
C TYR A 13 -1.44 -1.41 6.09
N ASP A 14 -2.36 -0.50 6.40
CA ASP A 14 -2.43 0.08 7.73
C ASP A 14 -3.25 -0.81 8.69
N HIS A 15 -2.58 -1.39 9.69
CA HIS A 15 -3.22 -2.22 10.70
C HIS A 15 -3.88 -1.42 11.84
N ASP A 16 -3.53 -0.14 11.97
CA ASP A 16 -3.81 0.66 13.16
C ASP A 16 -4.93 1.69 12.91
N GLU A 17 -5.00 2.29 11.71
CA GLU A 17 -6.01 3.28 11.34
C GLU A 17 -7.00 2.76 10.29
N GLU A 18 -8.20 2.43 10.73
CA GLU A 18 -9.39 2.70 9.95
C GLU A 18 -9.74 4.18 10.14
N ARG A 19 -9.22 5.08 9.31
CA ARG A 19 -9.82 6.42 9.14
C ARG A 19 -11.23 6.23 8.54
N GLY A 20 -12.20 5.91 9.40
CA GLY A 20 -13.60 5.72 9.05
C GLY A 20 -13.96 4.36 8.45
N GLY A 21 -13.43 3.25 8.98
CA GLY A 21 -13.87 1.90 8.61
C GLY A 21 -13.38 1.39 7.25
N ARG A 22 -12.46 2.10 6.59
CA ARG A 22 -12.03 1.77 5.22
C ARG A 22 -10.58 1.29 5.19
N PRO A 23 -10.32 0.16 4.51
CA PRO A 23 -8.96 -0.32 4.33
C PRO A 23 -8.10 0.72 3.61
N CYS A 24 -6.95 1.06 4.18
CA CYS A 24 -6.03 2.04 3.62
C CYS A 24 -4.58 1.56 3.72
N GLY A 25 -3.70 2.21 2.96
CA GLY A 25 -2.27 2.01 3.08
C GLY A 25 -1.64 3.07 3.97
N LYS A 26 -0.46 2.74 4.49
CA LYS A 26 0.49 3.70 5.07
C LYS A 26 1.88 3.61 4.43
N ILE A 27 2.59 4.72 4.45
CA ILE A 27 4.01 4.76 4.09
C ILE A 27 4.79 4.23 5.29
N ILE A 28 5.43 3.07 5.12
CA ILE A 28 6.26 2.42 6.13
C ILE A 28 7.65 3.05 6.14
N GLN A 29 8.19 3.28 4.95
CA GLN A 29 9.53 3.84 4.78
C GLN A 29 9.59 4.65 3.49
N ARG A 30 10.44 5.68 3.48
CA ARG A 30 10.74 6.45 2.28
C ARG A 30 12.24 6.70 2.18
N PHE A 31 12.72 6.92 0.98
CA PHE A 31 14.08 7.33 0.71
C PHE A 31 14.07 8.40 -0.38
N PRO A 32 14.78 9.52 -0.20
CA PRO A 32 15.40 9.96 1.06
C PRO A 32 14.36 10.24 2.17
N ASP A 33 14.81 10.23 3.42
CA ASP A 33 13.99 10.57 4.60
C ASP A 33 13.64 12.06 4.71
N LYS A 34 14.29 12.90 3.90
CA LYS A 34 14.11 14.35 3.85
C LYS A 34 13.75 14.77 2.43
N ASP A 35 12.96 15.82 2.32
CA ASP A 35 12.52 16.31 1.03
C ASP A 35 13.66 17.02 0.28
N TRP A 36 13.62 16.90 -1.03
CA TRP A 36 14.50 17.64 -1.90
C TRP A 36 14.02 19.09 -2.05
N SER A 37 14.96 20.04 -2.13
CA SER A 37 14.62 21.46 -2.31
C SER A 37 13.94 21.76 -3.64
N ASP A 38 14.16 20.93 -4.66
CA ASP A 38 13.61 21.05 -6.01
C ASP A 38 12.41 20.11 -6.30
N CYS A 39 12.00 19.30 -5.32
CA CYS A 39 10.89 18.37 -5.48
C CYS A 39 10.35 17.93 -4.11
N SER A 40 9.26 18.55 -3.66
CA SER A 40 8.58 18.16 -2.43
C SER A 40 8.00 16.74 -2.55
N PHE A 41 7.98 16.02 -1.43
CA PHE A 41 7.39 14.70 -1.38
C PHE A 41 5.85 14.79 -1.41
N ASN A 42 5.18 14.00 -2.25
CA ASN A 42 3.72 13.94 -2.28
C ASN A 42 3.22 12.64 -1.62
N PRO A 43 2.69 12.70 -0.39
CA PRO A 43 2.20 11.50 0.32
C PRO A 43 0.99 10.85 -0.36
N ARG A 44 0.26 11.58 -1.23
CA ARG A 44 -0.93 11.04 -1.92
C ARG A 44 -0.61 9.95 -2.93
N VAL A 45 0.66 9.75 -3.28
CA VAL A 45 1.12 8.62 -4.11
C VAL A 45 0.60 7.28 -3.59
N ILE A 46 0.38 7.15 -2.28
CA ILE A 46 -0.19 5.97 -1.63
C ILE A 46 -1.52 5.49 -2.21
N HIS A 47 -2.37 6.42 -2.68
CA HIS A 47 -3.67 6.09 -3.25
C HIS A 47 -3.56 5.38 -4.61
N PHE A 48 -2.40 5.48 -5.26
CA PHE A 48 -2.13 4.89 -6.57
C PHE A 48 -1.25 3.63 -6.48
N CYS A 49 -0.89 3.22 -5.27
CA CYS A 49 -0.02 2.06 -5.03
C CYS A 49 -0.78 0.72 -5.04
N GLN A 50 -2.11 0.74 -4.90
CA GLN A 50 -2.98 -0.44 -4.88
C GLN A 50 -4.23 -0.16 -5.73
N PRO A 51 -4.21 -0.42 -7.05
CA PRO A 51 -5.35 -0.14 -7.93
C PRO A 51 -6.59 -1.00 -7.59
N GLN A 52 -6.38 -2.16 -6.98
CA GLN A 52 -7.47 -3.03 -6.47
C GLN A 52 -7.94 -2.63 -5.06
N GLY A 53 -7.37 -1.58 -4.49
CA GLY A 53 -7.60 -1.18 -3.11
C GLY A 53 -6.74 -1.96 -2.10
N TRP A 54 -6.78 -1.49 -0.84
CA TRP A 54 -6.01 -2.07 0.25
C TRP A 54 -6.77 -3.22 0.91
N ILE A 55 -7.09 -4.28 0.17
CA ILE A 55 -7.99 -5.35 0.66
C ILE A 55 -7.18 -6.55 1.15
N LEU A 56 -7.57 -7.11 2.31
CA LEU A 56 -7.00 -8.37 2.79
C LEU A 56 -7.52 -9.55 1.97
N THR A 57 -6.64 -10.47 1.61
CA THR A 57 -7.00 -11.63 0.79
C THR A 57 -6.68 -12.94 1.52
N ALA A 58 -7.55 -13.94 1.39
CA ALA A 58 -7.29 -15.29 1.89
C ALA A 58 -6.44 -16.13 0.91
N LYS A 59 -6.28 -15.65 -0.33
CA LYS A 59 -5.50 -16.29 -1.38
C LYS A 59 -4.23 -15.51 -1.64
N ARG A 60 -3.11 -16.21 -1.75
CA ARG A 60 -1.86 -15.62 -2.21
C ARG A 60 -1.96 -15.22 -3.68
N GLU A 61 -1.80 -13.94 -3.96
CA GLU A 61 -1.73 -13.42 -5.33
C GLU A 61 -0.27 -13.26 -5.79
N LEU A 62 -0.07 -13.33 -7.11
CA LEU A 62 1.24 -13.09 -7.70
C LEU A 62 1.59 -11.60 -7.65
N PRO A 63 2.88 -11.23 -7.48
CA PRO A 63 3.30 -9.85 -7.61
C PRO A 63 2.95 -9.26 -8.98
N THR A 64 2.54 -8.00 -8.99
CA THR A 64 2.20 -7.26 -10.20
C THR A 64 3.01 -5.98 -10.28
N PHE A 65 3.48 -5.67 -11.49
CA PHE A 65 4.18 -4.42 -11.78
C PHE A 65 3.32 -3.55 -12.69
N PHE A 66 3.21 -2.28 -12.36
CA PHE A 66 2.54 -1.28 -13.19
C PHE A 66 3.13 0.10 -12.94
N ILE A 67 2.80 1.05 -13.80
CA ILE A 67 3.25 2.44 -13.67
C ILE A 67 2.03 3.34 -13.57
N SER A 68 1.92 4.05 -12.44
CA SER A 68 0.96 5.13 -12.26
C SER A 68 1.60 6.46 -12.69
N ILE A 69 0.87 7.29 -13.42
CA ILE A 69 1.38 8.59 -13.89
C ILE A 69 0.61 9.69 -13.16
N LEU A 70 1.31 10.46 -12.33
CA LEU A 70 0.74 11.61 -11.63
C LEU A 70 1.15 12.88 -12.35
N THR A 71 0.20 13.75 -12.64
CA THR A 71 0.47 15.04 -13.30
C THR A 71 0.32 16.15 -12.26
N ASP A 72 1.30 17.05 -12.19
CA ASP A 72 1.26 18.19 -11.28
C ASP A 72 0.51 19.40 -11.89
N LEU A 73 0.50 20.53 -11.16
CA LEU A 73 -0.17 21.76 -11.58
C LEU A 73 0.50 22.43 -12.79
N ASP A 74 1.80 22.20 -12.98
CA ASP A 74 2.58 22.74 -14.09
C ASP A 74 2.53 21.83 -15.34
N GLY A 75 1.81 20.69 -15.24
CA GLY A 75 1.66 19.71 -16.32
C GLY A 75 2.84 18.73 -16.43
N LEU A 76 3.77 18.73 -15.47
CA LEU A 76 4.87 17.78 -15.43
C LEU A 76 4.37 16.40 -14.95
N ARG A 77 4.93 15.35 -15.54
CA ARG A 77 4.59 13.96 -15.23
C ARG A 77 5.57 13.38 -14.23
N HIS A 78 5.02 12.71 -13.22
CA HIS A 78 5.72 11.88 -12.26
C HIS A 78 5.32 10.43 -12.47
N TYR A 79 6.26 9.64 -12.93
CA TYR A 79 6.10 8.21 -13.15
C TYR A 79 6.36 7.47 -11.84
N CYS A 80 5.37 6.73 -11.39
CA CYS A 80 5.40 5.94 -10.16
C CYS A 80 5.41 4.46 -10.56
N ALA A 81 6.60 3.87 -10.63
CA ALA A 81 6.78 2.45 -10.87
C ALA A 81 6.45 1.68 -9.59
N CYS A 82 5.38 0.89 -9.65
CA CYS A 82 4.78 0.20 -8.51
C CYS A 82 4.95 -1.30 -8.66
N LEU A 83 5.66 -1.93 -7.73
CA LEU A 83 5.68 -3.38 -7.55
C LEU A 83 4.79 -3.75 -6.37
N THR A 84 3.60 -4.24 -6.67
CA THR A 84 2.61 -4.70 -5.68
C THR A 84 2.75 -6.19 -5.43
N PHE A 85 2.69 -6.58 -4.17
CA PHE A 85 2.70 -7.98 -3.72
C PHE A 85 1.98 -8.10 -2.39
N HIS A 86 1.77 -9.35 -1.96
CA HIS A 86 1.03 -9.66 -0.75
C HIS A 86 1.96 -10.27 0.31
N GLN A 87 1.91 -9.74 1.53
CA GLN A 87 2.66 -10.23 2.68
C GLN A 87 1.74 -11.02 3.61
N THR A 88 2.22 -12.17 4.08
CA THR A 88 1.58 -12.96 5.13
C THR A 88 1.33 -12.13 6.40
N LEU A 89 0.12 -12.16 6.92
CA LEU A 89 -0.19 -11.67 8.26
C LEU A 89 0.13 -12.70 9.33
N LEU A 90 0.63 -12.22 10.47
CA LEU A 90 0.81 -13.06 11.65
C LEU A 90 -0.56 -13.47 12.19
N PRO A 91 -0.72 -14.71 12.69
CA PRO A 91 -2.00 -15.18 13.22
C PRO A 91 -2.61 -14.26 14.30
N ALA A 92 -1.76 -13.67 15.16
CA ALA A 92 -2.21 -12.73 16.18
C ALA A 92 -2.81 -11.45 15.57
N THR A 93 -2.20 -10.91 14.52
CA THR A 93 -2.71 -9.75 13.78
C THR A 93 -4.01 -10.08 13.07
N THR A 94 -4.11 -11.25 12.43
CA THR A 94 -5.33 -11.72 11.77
C THR A 94 -6.50 -11.79 12.74
N ASN A 95 -6.30 -12.37 13.93
CA ASN A 95 -7.36 -12.49 14.94
C ASN A 95 -7.84 -11.12 15.44
N ILE A 96 -6.92 -10.18 15.67
CA ILE A 96 -7.27 -8.81 16.09
C ILE A 96 -8.12 -8.13 15.00
N LEU A 97 -7.74 -8.27 13.74
CA LEU A 97 -8.45 -7.65 12.62
C LEU A 97 -9.84 -8.26 12.39
N LEU A 98 -9.98 -9.59 12.47
CA LEU A 98 -11.27 -10.27 12.34
C LEU A 98 -12.22 -9.98 13.50
N ASN A 99 -11.71 -9.87 14.73
CA ASN A 99 -12.54 -9.54 15.89
C ASN A 99 -13.03 -8.09 15.82
N LYS A 100 -12.19 -7.15 15.34
CA LYS A 100 -12.60 -5.76 15.11
C LYS A 100 -13.69 -5.62 14.05
N THR A 101 -13.71 -6.46 13.01
CA THR A 101 -14.79 -6.41 12.00
C THR A 101 -16.14 -6.90 12.53
N ASN A 102 -16.15 -7.79 13.53
CA ASN A 102 -17.38 -8.34 14.09
C ASN A 102 -18.05 -7.40 15.11
N ASP A 103 -17.31 -6.47 15.74
CA ASP A 103 -17.86 -5.45 16.65
C ASP A 103 -18.79 -4.44 15.93
N TYR A 104 -18.77 -4.40 14.59
CA TYR A 104 -19.66 -3.57 13.77
C TYR A 104 -20.89 -4.30 13.22
N SER A 105 -21.01 -5.62 13.46
CA SER A 105 -22.18 -6.43 13.11
C SER A 105 -22.90 -6.85 14.38
N ASP A 106 -24.10 -6.31 14.60
CA ASP A 106 -24.95 -6.44 15.80
C ASP A 106 -25.59 -7.84 15.95
N GLU A 107 -24.87 -8.91 15.65
CA GLU A 107 -25.30 -10.31 15.78
C GLU A 107 -24.13 -11.09 16.40
N ALA A 108 -24.04 -11.04 17.73
CA ALA A 108 -23.10 -11.84 18.51
C ALA A 108 -23.50 -13.32 18.43
N ASP A 109 -23.00 -14.02 17.40
CA ASP A 109 -22.99 -15.48 17.38
C ASP A 109 -21.69 -15.98 18.02
N ASP A 110 -21.84 -16.80 19.07
CA ASP A 110 -20.79 -17.39 19.92
C ASP A 110 -19.86 -18.38 19.17
N THR A 111 -19.81 -18.30 17.84
CA THR A 111 -19.03 -19.15 16.93
C THR A 111 -17.65 -18.56 16.58
N ALA A 112 -17.32 -17.36 17.09
CA ALA A 112 -16.04 -16.68 16.85
C ALA A 112 -14.78 -17.48 17.29
N PHE A 113 -14.94 -18.51 18.13
CA PHE A 113 -13.82 -19.38 18.54
C PHE A 113 -13.46 -20.50 17.55
N LEU A 114 -14.23 -20.69 16.47
CA LEU A 114 -14.02 -21.80 15.53
C LEU A 114 -13.83 -21.36 14.07
N LEU A 115 -13.65 -20.06 13.80
CA LEU A 115 -13.24 -19.63 12.46
C LEU A 115 -11.81 -20.15 12.21
N PRO A 116 -11.56 -20.87 11.10
CA PRO A 116 -10.26 -21.42 10.83
C PRO A 116 -9.23 -20.30 10.87
N ARG A 117 -8.03 -20.61 11.37
CA ARG A 117 -6.80 -19.80 11.28
C ARG A 117 -6.45 -19.58 9.79
N THR A 118 -7.29 -18.87 9.06
CA THR A 118 -7.11 -18.62 7.65
C THR A 118 -5.98 -17.63 7.54
N GLN A 119 -4.87 -18.12 7.01
CA GLN A 119 -3.75 -17.32 6.56
C GLN A 119 -4.29 -16.18 5.68
N MET A 120 -4.19 -14.95 6.17
CA MET A 120 -4.54 -13.75 5.43
C MET A 120 -3.28 -13.12 4.89
N TYR A 121 -3.43 -12.43 3.76
CA TYR A 121 -2.36 -11.68 3.14
C TYR A 121 -2.77 -10.22 3.00
N ALA A 122 -1.86 -9.32 3.37
CA ALA A 122 -2.04 -7.89 3.24
C ALA A 122 -1.25 -7.34 2.05
N PRO A 123 -1.83 -6.41 1.28
CA PRO A 123 -1.14 -5.80 0.16
C PRO A 123 0.02 -4.93 0.64
N LYS A 124 1.08 -4.92 -0.17
CA LYS A 124 2.31 -4.13 0.02
C LYS A 124 2.82 -3.69 -1.34
N CYS A 125 3.41 -2.51 -1.39
CA CYS A 125 3.93 -1.95 -2.62
C CYS A 125 5.32 -1.34 -2.40
N LEU A 126 6.24 -1.65 -3.30
CA LEU A 126 7.45 -0.85 -3.50
C LEU A 126 7.15 0.16 -4.60
N VAL A 127 7.53 1.42 -4.40
CA VAL A 127 7.23 2.50 -5.34
C VAL A 127 8.48 3.30 -5.60
N LEU A 128 8.86 3.43 -6.87
CA LEU A 128 9.90 4.35 -7.31
C LEU A 128 9.23 5.50 -8.08
N THR A 129 9.43 6.74 -7.61
CA THR A 129 8.90 7.93 -8.28
C THR A 129 10.01 8.63 -9.06
N SER A 130 9.77 8.96 -10.32
CA SER A 130 10.71 9.69 -11.16
C SER A 130 10.01 10.63 -12.12
N LYS A 131 10.69 11.73 -12.50
CA LYS A 131 10.28 12.60 -13.62
C LYS A 131 10.73 12.05 -14.98
N LEU A 132 11.56 11.00 -15.02
CA LEU A 132 12.08 10.39 -16.24
C LEU A 132 11.20 9.21 -16.69
N ASP A 133 10.98 9.08 -17.99
CA ASP A 133 10.19 8.03 -18.64
C ASP A 133 10.99 6.74 -18.88
N CYS A 134 11.78 6.32 -17.90
CA CYS A 134 12.67 5.16 -17.99
C CYS A 134 12.00 3.84 -17.58
N PHE A 135 10.85 3.50 -18.18
CA PHE A 135 10.01 2.38 -17.73
C PHE A 135 10.73 1.03 -17.65
N GLU A 136 11.55 0.71 -18.66
CA GLU A 136 12.30 -0.55 -18.70
C GLU A 136 13.36 -0.65 -17.60
N ALA A 137 13.94 0.47 -17.17
CA ALA A 137 14.93 0.48 -16.10
C ALA A 137 14.30 0.33 -14.70
N PHE A 138 13.02 0.62 -14.56
CA PHE A 138 12.30 0.58 -13.28
C PHE A 138 11.56 -0.74 -13.02
N ARG A 139 11.46 -1.61 -14.03
CA ARG A 139 10.78 -2.91 -13.96
C ARG A 139 11.70 -4.00 -13.42
#